data_AF-A0A484Q2S9-F1
#
_entry.id   AF-A0A484Q2S9-F1
#
_cell.length_a   1.000
_cell.length_b   1.000
_cell.length_c   1.000
_cell.angle_alpha   90.00
_cell.angle_beta   90.00
_cell.angle_gamma   90.00
#
_symmetry.space_group_name_H-M   'P 1'
#
loop_
_entity.id
_entity.type
_entity.pdbx_description
1 polymer ?
#
loop_
_entity_poly.entity_id
_entity_poly.type
_entity_poly.pdbx_seq_one_letter_code
_entity_poly.pdbx_strand_id
1 'polypeptide(L)'
;MAVIFLVAGVRKLINYTATAGYFGTIGIPLPDLVLPLTILLELGGAVALIIGWRTAWVAGVLGLFCIGAGLLGHRFWAVDAPQFANQLNHFLKNVAMAGGFLAIAAMSLDRRKD
;
A
#
# COMPACT_ATOMS: atom_id res chain seq x y z
N MET A 1 11.88 -2.07 -0.74
CA MET A 1 10.46 -1.84 -0.39
C MET A 1 9.50 -2.91 -0.92
N ALA A 2 9.74 -3.56 -2.07
CA ALA A 2 8.78 -4.49 -2.68
C ALA A 2 8.27 -5.65 -1.78
N VAL A 3 9.13 -6.25 -0.94
CA VAL A 3 8.78 -7.43 -0.11
C VAL A 3 7.55 -7.20 0.79
N ILE A 4 7.34 -5.98 1.28
CA ILE A 4 6.23 -5.71 2.19
C ILE A 4 4.87 -5.79 1.48
N PHE A 5 4.81 -5.42 0.21
CA PHE A 5 3.61 -5.52 -0.62
C PHE A 5 3.36 -6.97 -1.02
N LEU A 6 4.42 -7.73 -1.34
CA LEU A 6 4.29 -9.15 -1.62
C LEU A 6 3.68 -9.90 -0.43
N VAL A 7 4.22 -9.68 0.77
CA VAL A 7 3.70 -10.28 2.00
C VAL A 7 2.29 -9.78 2.32
N ALA A 8 2.02 -8.48 2.16
CA ALA A 8 0.69 -7.93 2.42
C ALA A 8 -0.38 -8.53 1.48
N GLY A 9 -0.09 -8.63 0.19
CA GLY A 9 -0.99 -9.19 -0.81
C GLY A 9 -1.25 -10.69 -0.58
N VAL A 10 -0.21 -11.46 -0.27
CA VAL A 10 -0.37 -12.89 0.09
C VAL A 10 -1.22 -13.05 1.35
N ARG A 11 -0.99 -12.23 2.37
CA ARG A 11 -1.79 -12.25 3.60
C ARG A 11 -3.25 -11.90 3.35
N LYS A 12 -3.55 -10.98 2.42
CA LYS A 12 -4.92 -10.64 2.02
C LYS A 12 -5.59 -11.77 1.22
N LEU A 13 -4.86 -12.51 0.40
CA LEU A 13 -5.38 -13.72 -0.26
C LEU A 13 -5.75 -14.79 0.77
N ILE A 14 -4.87 -15.06 1.73
CA ILE A 14 -5.11 -16.07 2.78
C ILE A 14 -6.25 -15.65 3.71
N ASN A 15 -6.35 -14.35 4.03
CA ASN A 15 -7.36 -13.79 4.93
C ASN A 15 -8.42 -12.98 4.19
N TYR A 16 -8.88 -13.45 3.03
CA TYR A 16 -9.73 -12.68 2.12
C TYR A 16 -11.02 -12.19 2.80
N THR A 17 -11.81 -13.12 3.36
CA THR A 17 -13.09 -12.79 4.02
C THR A 17 -12.91 -11.83 5.19
N ALA A 18 -11.87 -12.03 6.01
CA ALA A 18 -11.57 -11.16 7.14
C ALA A 18 -11.17 -9.75 6.67
N THR A 19 -10.41 -9.65 5.58
CA THR A 19 -10.00 -8.36 5.01
C THR A 19 -11.18 -7.62 4.39
N ALA A 20 -12.07 -8.32 3.67
CA ALA A 20 -13.29 -7.71 3.12
C ALA A 20 -14.20 -7.18 4.22
N GLY A 21 -14.40 -7.95 5.30
CA GLY A 21 -15.13 -7.51 6.49
C GLY A 21 -14.51 -6.26 7.11
N TYR A 22 -13.18 -6.24 7.27
CA TYR A 22 -12.46 -5.07 7.78
C TYR A 22 -12.60 -3.85 6.88
N PHE A 23 -12.55 -4.00 5.55
CA PHE A 23 -12.78 -2.89 4.61
C PHE A 23 -14.17 -2.27 4.81
N GLY A 24 -15.18 -3.10 5.08
CA GLY A 24 -16.51 -2.63 5.47
C GLY A 24 -16.50 -1.79 6.75
N THR A 25 -15.76 -2.19 7.79
CA THR A 25 -15.72 -1.45 9.06
C THR A 25 -15.04 -0.09 8.96
N ILE A 26 -14.07 0.06 8.03
CA ILE A 26 -13.39 1.34 7.78
C ILE A 26 -14.07 2.19 6.69
N GLY A 27 -15.24 1.78 6.21
CA GLY A 27 -16.06 2.56 5.28
C GLY A 27 -15.56 2.57 3.83
N ILE A 28 -14.75 1.58 3.42
CA ILE A 28 -14.37 1.43 2.00
C ILE A 28 -15.62 1.02 1.20
N PRO A 29 -16.01 1.79 0.16
CA PRO A 29 -17.15 1.42 -0.67
C PRO A 29 -16.82 0.17 -1.48
N LEU A 30 -17.82 -0.71 -1.67
CA LEU A 30 -17.69 -1.93 -2.47
C LEU A 30 -16.45 -2.79 -2.07
N PRO A 31 -16.37 -3.26 -0.81
CA PRO A 31 -15.19 -3.96 -0.31
C PRO A 31 -14.83 -5.20 -1.15
N ASP A 32 -15.83 -5.90 -1.69
CA ASP A 32 -15.64 -7.07 -2.56
C ASP A 32 -15.00 -6.74 -3.91
N LEU A 33 -15.06 -5.48 -4.36
CA LEU A 33 -14.38 -4.98 -5.55
C LEU A 33 -13.03 -4.36 -5.21
N VAL A 34 -12.94 -3.61 -4.10
CA VAL A 34 -11.70 -2.92 -3.72
C VAL A 34 -10.63 -3.89 -3.21
N LEU A 35 -11.00 -4.95 -2.52
CA LEU A 35 -10.07 -5.98 -2.04
C LEU A 35 -9.28 -6.65 -3.18
N PRO A 36 -9.88 -7.23 -4.23
CA PRO A 36 -9.12 -7.87 -5.30
C PRO A 36 -8.24 -6.87 -6.05
N LEU A 37 -8.69 -5.62 -6.24
CA LEU A 37 -7.85 -4.56 -6.81
C LEU A 37 -6.65 -4.22 -5.92
N THR A 38 -6.85 -4.18 -4.60
CA THR A 38 -5.77 -3.98 -3.62
C THR A 38 -4.75 -5.13 -3.69
N ILE A 39 -5.22 -6.38 -3.72
CA ILE A 39 -4.35 -7.56 -3.85
C ILE A 39 -3.56 -7.51 -5.17
N LEU A 40 -4.23 -7.20 -6.28
CA LEU A 40 -3.60 -7.08 -7.59
C LEU A 40 -2.51 -6.00 -7.59
N LEU A 41 -2.80 -4.85 -6.98
CA LEU A 41 -1.84 -3.75 -6.87
C LEU A 41 -0.65 -4.13 -5.99
N GLU A 42 -0.88 -4.78 -4.84
CA GLU A 42 0.18 -5.19 -3.92
C GLU A 42 1.09 -6.28 -4.53
N LEU A 43 0.51 -7.36 -5.06
CA LEU A 43 1.27 -8.46 -5.64
C LEU A 43 1.88 -8.06 -6.99
N GLY A 44 1.07 -7.51 -7.89
CA GLY A 44 1.50 -7.08 -9.21
C GLY A 44 2.51 -5.95 -9.13
N GLY A 45 2.28 -4.97 -8.25
CA GLY A 45 3.24 -3.89 -8.00
C GLY A 45 4.55 -4.38 -7.38
N ALA A 46 4.50 -5.32 -6.43
CA ALA A 46 5.72 -5.93 -5.87
C ALA A 46 6.54 -6.65 -6.94
N VAL A 47 5.90 -7.52 -7.74
CA VAL A 47 6.56 -8.26 -8.82
C VAL A 47 7.14 -7.30 -9.85
N ALA A 48 6.36 -6.30 -10.28
CA ALA A 48 6.81 -5.30 -11.24
C ALA A 48 8.02 -4.51 -10.76
N LEU A 49 8.07 -4.13 -9.47
CA LEU A 49 9.24 -3.50 -8.88
C LEU A 49 10.47 -4.43 -8.85
N ILE A 50 10.28 -5.71 -8.49
CA ILE A 50 11.37 -6.70 -8.41
C ILE A 50 12.04 -6.89 -9.76
N ILE A 51 11.25 -6.99 -10.83
CA ILE A 51 11.78 -7.19 -12.20
C ILE A 51 12.15 -5.89 -12.91
N GLY A 52 11.96 -4.73 -12.26
CA GLY A 52 12.26 -3.41 -12.82
C GLY A 52 11.32 -2.96 -13.95
N TRP A 53 10.12 -3.52 -14.04
CA TRP A 53 9.17 -3.17 -15.10
C TRP A 53 8.47 -1.84 -14.82
N ARG A 54 8.65 -0.87 -15.74
CA ARG A 54 8.04 0.47 -15.67
C ARG A 54 8.16 1.12 -14.28
N THR A 55 9.33 1.01 -13.65
CA THR A 55 9.60 1.41 -12.25
C THR A 55 9.05 2.78 -11.87
N ALA A 56 9.16 3.79 -12.74
CA ALA A 56 8.60 5.12 -12.52
C ALA A 56 7.10 5.09 -12.18
N TRP A 57 6.31 4.42 -13.02
CA TRP A 57 4.86 4.35 -12.89
C TRP A 57 4.44 3.46 -11.72
N VAL A 58 5.10 2.31 -11.57
CA VAL A 58 4.80 1.36 -10.49
C VAL A 58 5.09 1.98 -9.14
N ALA A 59 6.24 2.66 -8.99
CA ALA A 59 6.57 3.38 -7.77
C ALA A 59 5.57 4.51 -7.51
N GLY A 60 5.20 5.30 -8.52
CA GLY A 60 4.19 6.36 -8.37
C GLY A 60 2.85 5.82 -7.83
N VAL A 61 2.33 4.74 -8.43
CA VAL A 61 1.08 4.11 -7.99
C VAL A 61 1.19 3.54 -6.57
N LEU A 62 2.27 2.82 -6.25
CA LEU A 62 2.48 2.27 -4.91
C LEU A 62 2.68 3.37 -3.86
N GLY A 63 3.29 4.49 -4.23
CA GLY A 63 3.42 5.67 -3.37
C GLY A 63 2.06 6.27 -3.03
N LEU A 64 1.20 6.47 -4.03
CA LEU A 64 -0.18 6.94 -3.82
C LEU A 64 -1.00 5.95 -2.99
N PHE A 65 -0.85 4.66 -3.27
CA PHE A 65 -1.49 3.60 -2.49
C PHE A 65 -1.05 3.65 -1.02
N CYS A 66 0.23 3.85 -0.72
CA CYS A 66 0.71 4.01 0.65
C CYS A 66 0.05 5.18 1.37
N ILE A 67 -0.12 6.33 0.71
CA ILE A 67 -0.84 7.47 1.29
C ILE A 67 -2.27 7.06 1.64
N GLY A 68 -2.98 6.42 0.71
CA GLY A 68 -4.35 5.94 0.94
C GLY A 68 -4.43 4.90 2.08
N ALA A 69 -3.55 3.90 2.08
CA ALA A 69 -3.48 2.87 3.11
C ALA A 69 -3.19 3.46 4.49
N GLY A 70 -2.32 4.48 4.58
CA GLY A 70 -2.07 5.22 5.81
C GLY A 70 -3.31 5.97 6.30
N LEU A 71 -3.92 6.79 5.44
CA LEU A 71 -5.05 7.65 5.79
C LEU A 71 -6.35 6.89 6.09
N LEU A 72 -6.56 5.73 5.47
CA LEU A 72 -7.80 4.96 5.60
C LEU A 72 -7.65 3.76 6.55
N GLY A 73 -6.60 2.96 6.36
CA GLY A 73 -6.39 1.70 7.08
C GLY A 73 -5.59 1.83 8.38
N HIS A 74 -4.87 2.94 8.58
CA HIS A 74 -3.97 3.11 9.73
C HIS A 74 -4.19 4.43 10.47
N ARG A 75 -5.47 4.75 10.71
CA ARG A 75 -5.94 5.96 11.40
C ARG A 75 -5.62 5.93 12.90
N PHE A 76 -4.36 6.18 13.26
CA PHE A 76 -3.91 6.17 14.66
C PHE A 76 -4.64 7.18 15.56
N TRP A 77 -5.22 8.22 14.97
CA TRP A 77 -6.03 9.24 15.65
C TRP A 77 -7.48 8.79 15.93
N ALA A 78 -7.90 7.62 15.47
CA ALA A 78 -9.27 7.12 15.58
C ALA A 78 -9.34 5.75 16.27
N VAL A 79 -8.34 5.41 17.08
CA VAL A 79 -8.28 4.14 17.84
C VAL A 79 -8.00 4.41 19.32
N ASP A 80 -8.35 3.44 20.16
CA ASP A 80 -8.11 3.53 21.60
C ASP A 80 -6.61 3.44 21.95
N ALA A 81 -6.28 3.84 23.18
CA ALA A 81 -4.90 3.91 23.68
C ALA A 81 -4.07 2.63 23.45
N PRO A 82 -4.61 1.39 23.61
CA PRO A 82 -3.82 0.18 23.37
C PRO A 82 -3.40 -0.01 21.90
N GLN A 83 -4.16 0.53 20.93
CA GLN A 83 -3.89 0.38 19.51
C GLN A 83 -3.10 1.56 18.93
N PHE A 84 -3.04 2.69 19.63
CA PHE A 84 -2.42 3.92 19.17
C PHE A 84 -1.01 3.71 18.60
N ALA A 85 -0.10 3.11 19.38
CA ALA A 85 1.29 2.94 18.98
C ALA A 85 1.44 2.04 17.74
N ASN A 86 0.66 0.95 17.67
CA ASN A 86 0.69 0.05 16.52
C ASN A 86 0.19 0.73 15.24
N GLN A 87 -0.92 1.47 15.33
CA GLN A 87 -1.46 2.20 14.17
C GLN A 87 -0.56 3.35 13.75
N LEU A 88 0.04 4.07 14.71
CA LEU A 88 1.00 5.14 14.41
C LEU A 88 2.20 4.59 13.64
N ASN A 89 2.75 3.46 14.08
CA ASN A 89 3.86 2.80 13.37
C ASN A 89 3.48 2.38 11.95
N HIS A 90 2.28 1.83 11.75
CA HIS A 90 1.81 1.49 10.41
C HIS A 90 1.55 2.72 9.53
N PHE A 91 1.03 3.80 10.10
CA PHE A 91 0.86 5.08 9.41
C PHE A 91 2.21 5.65 8.97
N LEU A 92 3.15 5.82 9.90
CA LEU A 92 4.48 6.37 9.62
C LEU A 92 5.26 5.52 8.62
N LYS A 93 5.16 4.19 8.71
CA LYS A 93 5.72 3.28 7.71
C LYS A 93 5.17 3.57 6.32
N ASN A 94 3.86 3.77 6.18
CA ASN A 94 3.25 4.10 4.88
C ASN A 94 3.70 5.47 4.37
N VAL A 95 3.78 6.48 5.22
CA VAL A 95 4.29 7.81 4.86
C VAL A 95 5.74 7.74 4.38
N ALA A 96 6.61 7.02 5.10
CA ALA A 96 8.00 6.83 4.73
C ALA A 96 8.14 6.10 3.38
N MET A 97 7.35 5.05 3.15
CA MET A 97 7.34 4.33 1.88
C MET A 97 6.80 5.19 0.74
N ALA A 98 5.76 6.01 0.96
CA ALA A 98 5.25 6.93 -0.03
C ALA A 98 6.36 7.90 -0.49
N GLY A 99 7.06 8.54 0.45
CA GLY A 99 8.20 9.41 0.13
C GLY A 99 9.30 8.68 -0.66
N GLY A 100 9.68 7.48 -0.21
CA GLY A 100 10.68 6.66 -0.91
C GLY A 100 10.28 6.28 -2.33
N PHE A 101 9.01 5.91 -2.55
CA PHE A 101 8.52 5.56 -3.88
C PHE A 101 8.39 6.77 -4.80
N LEU A 102 7.93 7.92 -4.30
CA LEU A 102 7.85 9.13 -5.11
C LEU A 102 9.24 9.62 -5.52
N ALA A 103 10.25 9.46 -4.66
CA ALA A 103 11.65 9.72 -5.02
C ALA A 103 12.14 8.77 -6.12
N ILE A 104 11.88 7.46 -6.00
CA ILE A 104 12.20 6.48 -7.06
C ILE A 104 11.50 6.84 -8.38
N ALA A 105 10.22 7.24 -8.32
CA ALA A 105 9.45 7.62 -9.48
C ALA A 105 10.08 8.83 -10.20
N ALA A 106 10.41 9.88 -9.45
CA ALA A 106 11.08 11.07 -9.98
C ALA A 106 12.43 10.73 -10.63
N MET A 107 13.30 9.99 -9.93
CA MET A 107 14.60 9.58 -10.45
C MET A 107 14.50 8.69 -11.70
N SER A 108 13.48 7.83 -11.77
CA SER A 108 13.26 6.94 -12.91
C SER A 108 12.72 7.66 -14.14
N LEU A 109 12.03 8.79 -13.96
CA LEU A 109 11.59 9.65 -15.06
C LEU A 109 12.73 10.52 -15.59
N ASP A 110 13.63 10.95 -14.72
CA ASP A 110 14.79 11.77 -15.09
C ASP A 110 15.76 10.99 -16.00
N ARG A 111 16.10 9.75 -15.63
CA ARG A 111 16.94 8.85 -16.45
C ARG A 111 16.39 8.51 -17.85
N ARG A 112 15.14 8.85 -18.16
CA ARG A 112 14.57 8.64 -19.51
C ARG A 112 14.79 9.82 -20.45
N LYS A 113 15.30 10.94 -19.92
CA LYS A 113 15.58 12.16 -20.70
C LYS A 113 17.00 12.18 -21.27
N ASP A 114 17.87 11.31 -20.77
CA ASP A 114 19.22 11.03 -21.27
C ASP A 114 19.19 9.94 -22.36
#